data_AF-A0A7C9EE18-F1
#
_entry.id   AF-A0A7C9EE18-F1
#
_cell.length_a   1.000
_cell.length_b   1.000
_cell.length_c   1.000
_cell.angle_alpha   90.00
_cell.angle_beta   90.00
_cell.angle_gamma   90.00
#
_symmetry.space_group_name_H-M   'P 1'
#
loop_
_entity.id
_entity.type
_entity.pdbx_description
1 polymer ?
#
loop_
_entity_poly.entity_id
_entity_poly.type
_entity_poly.pdbx_seq_one_letter_code
_entity_poly.pdbx_strand_id
1 'polypeptide(L)'
;GEKLLDYPLRRRRQCMKDLLRDEKPGCFEYAKHITVSTSSLIFIQSAYLFVTVWQYAPVSQIEADDAHPDCEATLTKINSFLEAAFQSSCEGIMLKSLDVDAGYCASKRADSWLKVKRDYLDGTGDSLDLVPIGAWYGNGRKAGWYSPFLMACYNPDTEEFESVCRVMSGFSDSFYMEMKDFFSGDKILLKKPLYYRTDEAPDMWFSPELVWEIRGADLTVSPAHKAAVGLVHPSRGISMRFPRFVRCLSDRRPEDCSTSADIAEMFHSQTRKMDVSAAH
;
A
#
# COMPACT_ATOMS: atom_id res chain seq x y z
N GLY A 1 5.07 -8.05 36.46
CA GLY A 1 5.54 -7.16 37.54
C GLY A 1 6.54 -6.18 37.00
N GLU A 2 7.71 -6.68 36.58
CA GLU A 2 8.73 -5.89 35.89
C GLU A 2 8.20 -5.18 34.64
N LYS A 3 8.61 -3.91 34.44
CA LYS A 3 8.34 -3.15 33.22
C LYS A 3 9.46 -3.42 32.24
N LEU A 4 9.13 -3.96 31.06
CA LEU A 4 10.14 -4.30 30.07
C LEU A 4 10.50 -3.17 29.08
N LEU A 5 9.84 -2.01 29.16
CA LEU A 5 9.83 -0.98 28.10
C LEU A 5 11.22 -0.45 27.73
N ASP A 6 12.06 -0.20 28.72
CA ASP A 6 13.38 0.42 28.55
C ASP A 6 14.47 -0.58 28.12
N TYR A 7 14.15 -1.89 28.13
CA TYR A 7 15.10 -2.91 27.69
C TYR A 7 15.18 -3.01 26.15
N PRO A 8 16.38 -3.33 25.62
CA PRO A 8 16.56 -3.60 24.20
C PRO A 8 15.61 -4.67 23.68
N LEU A 9 15.17 -4.52 22.43
CA LEU A 9 14.24 -5.44 21.78
C LEU A 9 14.76 -6.89 21.82
N ARG A 10 16.09 -7.10 21.74
CA ARG A 10 16.71 -8.43 21.93
C ARG A 10 16.31 -9.10 23.25
N ARG A 11 16.44 -8.38 24.37
CA ARG A 11 16.08 -8.88 25.71
C ARG A 11 14.57 -9.05 25.86
N ARG A 12 13.77 -8.09 25.39
CA ARG A 12 12.30 -8.19 25.40
C ARG A 12 11.79 -9.41 24.63
N ARG A 13 12.40 -9.71 23.47
CA ARG A 13 12.13 -10.89 22.65
C ARG A 13 12.49 -12.18 23.38
N GLN A 14 13.63 -12.22 24.07
CA GLN A 14 14.04 -13.39 24.84
C GLN A 14 13.05 -13.68 25.98
N CYS A 15 12.72 -12.68 26.81
CA CYS A 15 11.74 -12.83 27.88
C CYS A 15 10.37 -13.32 27.36
N MET A 16 9.93 -12.84 26.19
CA MET A 16 8.68 -13.31 25.57
C MET A 16 8.76 -14.79 25.15
N LYS A 17 9.90 -15.25 24.63
CA LYS A 17 10.14 -16.66 24.29
C LYS A 17 10.18 -17.56 25.53
N ASP A 18 10.90 -17.14 26.58
CA ASP A 18 11.07 -17.92 27.81
C ASP A 18 9.74 -18.14 28.56
N LEU A 19 8.85 -17.14 28.48
CA LEU A 19 7.52 -17.15 29.12
C LEU A 19 6.47 -17.93 28.35
N LEU A 20 6.35 -17.73 27.03
CA LEU A 20 5.26 -18.31 26.23
C LEU A 20 5.64 -19.67 25.61
N ARG A 21 6.95 -19.95 25.48
CA ARG A 21 7.55 -21.22 25.04
C ARG A 21 7.03 -21.77 23.71
N ASP A 22 5.95 -22.54 23.76
CA ASP A 22 5.51 -23.42 22.69
C ASP A 22 4.51 -22.73 21.76
N GLU A 23 4.82 -22.74 20.46
CA GLU A 23 3.90 -22.29 19.42
C GLU A 23 2.76 -23.32 19.20
N LYS A 24 1.57 -22.82 18.89
CA LYS A 24 0.39 -23.60 18.53
C LYS A 24 -0.06 -23.15 17.14
N PRO A 25 0.21 -23.94 16.08
CA PRO A 25 -0.09 -23.54 14.71
C PRO A 25 -1.54 -23.06 14.53
N GLY A 26 -1.71 -21.93 13.84
CA GLY A 26 -3.01 -21.28 13.63
C GLY A 26 -3.65 -20.62 14.86
N CYS A 27 -3.04 -20.69 16.06
CA CYS A 27 -3.55 -20.10 17.30
C CYS A 27 -2.58 -19.09 17.93
N PHE A 28 -1.32 -19.49 18.11
CA PHE A 28 -0.25 -18.66 18.66
C PHE A 28 1.06 -19.05 17.99
N GLU A 29 1.57 -18.17 17.16
CA GLU A 29 2.88 -18.30 16.53
C GLU A 29 3.61 -16.98 16.77
N TYR A 30 4.92 -17.03 16.99
CA TYR A 30 5.73 -15.84 16.90
C TYR A 30 5.78 -15.38 15.43
N ALA A 31 6.17 -14.12 15.23
CA ALA A 31 6.97 -13.79 14.04
C ALA A 31 8.28 -14.63 14.11
N LYS A 32 8.99 -14.93 13.00
CA LYS A 32 10.01 -16.01 12.92
C LYS A 32 11.44 -15.56 12.39
N HIS A 33 12.39 -15.05 13.19
CA HIS A 33 13.41 -14.04 12.75
C HIS A 33 14.67 -14.45 11.95
N ILE A 34 15.03 -13.64 10.93
CA ILE A 34 16.43 -13.34 10.53
C ILE A 34 17.01 -12.17 11.35
N THR A 35 18.31 -12.16 11.58
CA THR A 35 19.05 -11.06 12.23
C THR A 35 20.28 -10.73 11.40
N VAL A 36 20.51 -9.45 11.15
CA VAL A 36 21.64 -8.94 10.36
C VAL A 36 22.48 -8.03 11.24
N SER A 37 23.80 -8.20 11.23
CA SER A 37 24.75 -7.31 11.90
C SER A 37 25.26 -6.25 10.94
N THR A 38 25.07 -4.97 11.26
CA THR A 38 25.64 -3.84 10.49
C THR A 38 26.52 -3.00 11.39
N SER A 39 27.70 -2.61 10.91
CA SER A 39 28.65 -1.74 11.63
C SER A 39 28.25 -0.25 11.63
N SER A 40 27.32 0.16 10.76
CA SER A 40 26.90 1.56 10.58
C SER A 40 25.39 1.71 10.42
N LEU A 41 24.73 2.33 11.40
CA LEU A 41 23.32 2.79 11.29
C LEU A 41 23.14 3.93 10.26
N ILE A 42 24.22 4.63 9.93
CA ILE A 42 24.21 5.92 9.21
C ILE A 42 23.83 5.77 7.72
N PHE A 43 24.04 4.61 7.10
CA PHE A 43 23.78 4.44 5.65
C PHE A 43 22.33 4.15 5.27
N ILE A 44 21.50 3.69 6.21
CA ILE A 44 20.12 3.22 5.97
C ILE A 44 19.17 4.36 5.54
N GLN A 45 19.56 5.62 5.73
CA GLN A 45 18.80 6.79 5.28
C GLN A 45 19.28 7.40 3.95
N SER A 46 20.47 7.06 3.45
CA SER A 46 21.04 7.70 2.24
C SER A 46 21.29 6.74 1.08
N ALA A 47 21.24 5.42 1.31
CA ALA A 47 21.20 4.41 0.27
C ALA A 47 20.29 3.25 0.71
N TYR A 48 19.69 2.60 -0.27
CA TYR A 48 18.80 1.43 -0.18
C TYR A 48 18.96 0.54 1.08
N LEU A 49 17.88 0.44 1.86
CA LEU A 49 17.36 -0.77 2.52
C LEU A 49 18.30 -1.61 3.42
N PHE A 50 18.16 -1.55 4.76
CA PHE A 50 18.75 -2.56 5.68
C PHE A 50 17.85 -2.97 6.86
N VAL A 51 17.83 -4.28 7.15
CA VAL A 51 16.60 -5.00 7.58
C VAL A 51 16.83 -6.01 8.73
N THR A 52 15.76 -6.40 9.45
CA THR A 52 15.73 -7.52 10.43
C THR A 52 14.31 -8.10 10.54
N VAL A 53 13.96 -9.13 9.74
CA VAL A 53 12.54 -9.57 9.58
C VAL A 53 12.36 -11.11 9.58
N TRP A 54 11.12 -11.62 9.52
CA TRP A 54 10.65 -12.78 10.28
C TRP A 54 9.81 -13.83 9.47
N GLN A 55 10.38 -14.97 8.99
CA GLN A 55 9.73 -16.21 8.47
C GLN A 55 10.50 -17.53 8.81
N TYR A 56 9.79 -18.67 8.86
CA TYR A 56 10.18 -20.00 9.38
C TYR A 56 11.12 -20.81 8.46
N ALA A 57 12.26 -21.23 9.01
CA ALA A 57 13.15 -22.31 8.56
C ALA A 57 14.05 -22.67 9.77
N PRO A 58 14.74 -23.84 9.83
CA PRO A 58 15.50 -24.22 11.02
C PRO A 58 16.62 -23.22 11.34
N VAL A 59 16.89 -23.06 12.64
CA VAL A 59 17.85 -22.07 13.17
C VAL A 59 19.25 -22.30 12.62
N SER A 60 19.70 -21.45 11.70
CA SER A 60 21.11 -21.29 11.35
C SER A 60 21.72 -20.16 12.19
N GLN A 61 22.34 -20.52 13.32
CA GLN A 61 23.35 -19.65 13.91
C GLN A 61 24.62 -19.77 13.06
N ILE A 62 25.14 -18.65 12.56
CA ILE A 62 26.50 -18.55 12.04
C ILE A 62 27.15 -17.33 12.69
N GLU A 63 28.41 -17.49 13.05
CA GLU A 63 29.19 -16.54 13.87
C GLU A 63 29.72 -15.36 13.06
N ALA A 64 30.43 -14.47 13.74
CA ALA A 64 30.85 -13.18 13.23
C ALA A 64 32.02 -13.26 12.24
N ASP A 65 31.71 -13.40 10.95
CA ASP A 65 32.55 -12.92 9.84
C ASP A 65 31.67 -12.71 8.60
N ASP A 66 31.23 -11.45 8.39
CA ASP A 66 30.62 -10.91 7.13
C ASP A 66 30.16 -9.43 7.32
N ALA A 67 30.79 -8.66 8.22
CA ALA A 67 30.31 -7.36 8.67
C ALA A 67 30.74 -6.18 7.76
N HIS A 68 30.44 -6.25 6.45
CA HIS A 68 30.52 -5.10 5.53
C HIS A 68 29.12 -4.72 4.99
N PRO A 69 28.72 -3.44 5.03
CA PRO A 69 27.40 -3.00 4.54
C PRO A 69 27.21 -3.14 3.02
N ASP A 70 28.26 -3.44 2.26
CA ASP A 70 28.20 -3.70 0.81
C ASP A 70 28.15 -5.21 0.46
N CYS A 71 27.98 -6.09 1.45
CA CYS A 71 27.89 -7.52 1.18
C CYS A 71 26.59 -7.86 0.44
N GLU A 72 26.70 -8.12 -0.87
CA GLU A 72 25.62 -8.56 -1.76
C GLU A 72 24.81 -9.73 -1.19
N ALA A 73 25.47 -10.63 -0.44
CA ALA A 73 24.80 -11.74 0.25
C ALA A 73 23.81 -11.28 1.33
N THR A 74 24.07 -10.16 2.01
CA THR A 74 23.15 -9.58 3.01
C THR A 74 21.93 -8.97 2.34
N LEU A 75 22.11 -8.21 1.25
CA LEU A 75 20.99 -7.67 0.47
C LEU A 75 20.16 -8.80 -0.17
N THR A 76 20.80 -9.83 -0.70
CA THR A 76 20.15 -11.03 -1.24
C THR A 76 19.30 -11.73 -0.18
N LYS A 77 19.86 -12.00 1.01
CA LYS A 77 19.11 -12.57 2.16
C LYS A 77 17.88 -11.72 2.51
N ILE A 78 18.00 -10.39 2.47
CA ILE A 78 16.91 -9.44 2.77
C ILE A 78 15.82 -9.47 1.68
N ASN A 79 16.18 -9.53 0.41
CA ASN A 79 15.24 -9.53 -0.71
C ASN A 79 14.50 -10.86 -0.82
N SER A 80 15.19 -12.01 -0.75
CA SER A 80 14.53 -13.31 -0.68
C SER A 80 13.62 -13.43 0.54
N PHE A 81 13.99 -12.78 1.65
CA PHE A 81 13.14 -12.70 2.84
C PHE A 81 11.84 -11.89 2.57
N LEU A 82 11.95 -10.75 1.89
CA LEU A 82 10.82 -9.90 1.50
C LEU A 82 9.86 -10.62 0.52
N GLU A 83 10.41 -11.32 -0.46
CA GLU A 83 9.66 -12.15 -1.41
C GLU A 83 8.89 -13.27 -0.69
N ALA A 84 9.52 -13.99 0.23
CA ALA A 84 8.88 -15.04 1.03
C ALA A 84 7.72 -14.48 1.88
N ALA A 85 7.86 -13.27 2.42
CA ALA A 85 6.79 -12.59 3.15
C ALA A 85 5.58 -12.30 2.24
N PHE A 86 5.81 -11.82 1.00
CA PHE A 86 4.73 -11.60 0.03
C PHE A 86 4.05 -12.90 -0.41
N GLN A 87 4.82 -13.95 -0.68
CA GLN A 87 4.29 -15.29 -0.99
C GLN A 87 3.42 -15.84 0.15
N SER A 88 3.69 -15.41 1.39
CA SER A 88 2.95 -15.81 2.60
C SER A 88 1.79 -14.87 2.95
N SER A 89 1.34 -14.04 1.99
CA SER A 89 0.25 -13.06 2.15
C SER A 89 0.48 -11.99 3.25
N CYS A 90 1.74 -11.71 3.61
CA CYS A 90 2.08 -10.56 4.44
C CYS A 90 2.16 -9.28 3.60
N GLU A 91 1.77 -8.13 4.19
CA GLU A 91 1.87 -6.81 3.51
C GLU A 91 3.33 -6.37 3.22
N GLY A 92 4.31 -7.11 3.75
CA GLY A 92 5.73 -6.80 3.71
C GLY A 92 6.41 -7.08 5.04
N ILE A 93 7.38 -6.25 5.39
CA ILE A 93 8.39 -6.54 6.40
C ILE A 93 8.61 -5.40 7.40
N MET A 94 8.90 -5.73 8.66
CA MET A 94 9.13 -4.79 9.78
C MET A 94 10.56 -4.85 10.30
N LEU A 95 11.36 -3.84 9.96
CA LEU A 95 12.75 -3.66 10.35
C LEU A 95 12.78 -3.11 11.78
N LYS A 96 13.61 -3.65 12.66
CA LYS A 96 13.70 -3.19 14.06
C LYS A 96 15.12 -3.25 14.58
N SER A 97 15.62 -2.15 15.15
CA SER A 97 16.86 -2.20 15.93
C SER A 97 16.70 -3.16 17.12
N LEU A 98 17.73 -3.98 17.37
CA LEU A 98 17.73 -4.97 18.43
C LEU A 98 18.34 -4.46 19.75
N ASP A 99 19.35 -3.59 19.64
CA ASP A 99 20.26 -3.24 20.74
C ASP A 99 20.38 -1.72 20.94
N VAL A 100 20.79 -0.96 19.91
CA VAL A 100 20.92 0.52 19.98
C VAL A 100 19.55 1.19 19.83
N ASP A 101 19.18 2.08 20.75
CA ASP A 101 17.89 2.80 20.79
C ASP A 101 16.64 1.90 20.63
N ALA A 102 16.77 0.64 21.07
CA ALA A 102 15.81 -0.43 20.85
C ALA A 102 14.72 -0.56 21.95
N GLY A 103 14.45 0.52 22.69
CA GLY A 103 13.38 0.60 23.69
C GLY A 103 11.97 0.58 23.08
N TYR A 104 10.94 0.53 23.92
CA TYR A 104 9.53 0.60 23.48
C TYR A 104 8.88 1.92 23.91
N CYS A 105 8.94 2.92 23.02
CA CYS A 105 8.37 4.23 23.25
C CYS A 105 6.91 4.31 22.78
N ALA A 106 5.96 3.89 23.60
CA ALA A 106 4.53 3.85 23.25
C ALA A 106 3.93 5.21 22.81
N SER A 107 4.55 6.33 23.19
CA SER A 107 4.11 7.70 22.91
C SER A 107 4.96 8.43 21.85
N LYS A 108 5.99 7.81 21.29
CA LYS A 108 6.87 8.45 20.28
C LYS A 108 6.89 7.64 19.00
N ARG A 109 6.71 8.33 17.87
CA ARG A 109 7.09 7.78 16.56
C ARG A 109 8.61 7.82 16.47
N ALA A 110 9.25 6.70 16.76
CA ALA A 110 10.70 6.53 16.67
C ALA A 110 11.05 5.74 15.41
N ASP A 111 12.13 6.15 14.72
CA ASP A 111 12.62 5.48 13.51
C ASP A 111 13.29 4.13 13.79
N SER A 112 13.31 3.68 15.05
CA SER A 112 13.79 2.36 15.45
C SER A 112 13.00 1.21 14.79
N TRP A 113 11.76 1.45 14.34
CA TRP A 113 10.88 0.48 13.69
C TRP A 113 10.44 0.98 12.31
N LEU A 114 11.07 0.48 11.24
CA LEU A 114 10.70 0.82 9.86
C LEU A 114 9.81 -0.27 9.26
N LYS A 115 8.94 0.14 8.32
CA LYS A 115 8.08 -0.76 7.54
C LYS A 115 8.48 -0.67 6.07
N VAL A 116 8.67 -1.81 5.42
CA VAL A 116 8.87 -1.91 3.97
C VAL A 116 7.76 -2.79 3.43
N LYS A 117 7.08 -2.33 2.39
CA LYS A 117 5.90 -2.96 1.81
C LYS A 117 6.04 -3.00 0.30
N ARG A 118 5.27 -3.86 -0.38
CA ARG A 118 5.23 -3.94 -1.85
C ARG A 118 4.91 -2.57 -2.47
N ASP A 119 3.96 -1.82 -1.90
CA ASP A 119 3.55 -0.50 -2.39
C ASP A 119 4.63 0.60 -2.30
N TYR A 120 5.77 0.34 -1.64
CA TYR A 120 6.89 1.28 -1.51
C TYR A 120 8.09 0.93 -2.41
N LEU A 121 8.04 -0.17 -3.15
CA LEU A 121 9.10 -0.56 -4.08
C LEU A 121 8.74 -0.08 -5.48
N ASP A 122 9.64 0.64 -6.12
CA ASP A 122 9.43 1.07 -7.51
C ASP A 122 9.57 -0.11 -8.48
N GLY A 123 8.74 -0.10 -9.53
CA GLY A 123 8.68 -1.15 -10.54
C GLY A 123 8.12 -2.51 -10.10
N THR A 124 7.70 -2.67 -8.83
CA THR A 124 7.21 -3.96 -8.27
C THR A 124 5.90 -3.85 -7.49
N GLY A 125 5.22 -2.72 -7.58
CA GLY A 125 3.86 -2.50 -7.06
C GLY A 125 2.86 -2.26 -8.18
N ASP A 126 1.77 -3.02 -8.17
CA ASP A 126 0.66 -2.91 -9.12
C ASP A 126 0.05 -1.51 -9.11
N SER A 127 0.01 -0.86 -10.28
CA SER A 127 -0.58 0.46 -10.50
C SER A 127 -1.70 0.38 -11.53
N LEU A 128 -2.72 1.21 -11.35
CA LEU A 128 -3.79 1.44 -12.33
C LEU A 128 -3.71 2.87 -12.85
N ASP A 129 -3.92 3.02 -14.15
CA ASP A 129 -4.02 4.32 -14.80
C ASP A 129 -5.49 4.72 -14.76
N LEU A 130 -5.85 5.73 -13.97
CA LEU A 130 -7.25 6.05 -13.65
C LEU A 130 -7.60 7.51 -13.94
N VAL A 131 -8.86 7.77 -14.29
CA VAL A 131 -9.39 9.09 -14.61
C VAL A 131 -10.04 9.72 -13.36
N PRO A 132 -9.71 10.97 -12.98
CA PRO A 132 -10.40 11.69 -11.91
C PRO A 132 -11.75 12.22 -12.42
N ILE A 133 -12.85 11.61 -11.99
CA ILE A 133 -14.22 11.95 -12.45
C ILE A 133 -14.97 12.90 -11.51
N GLY A 134 -14.39 13.25 -10.36
CA GLY A 134 -14.95 14.21 -9.41
C GLY A 134 -14.11 14.34 -8.14
N ALA A 135 -14.51 15.21 -7.22
CA ALA A 135 -13.84 15.37 -5.91
C ALA A 135 -14.77 15.88 -4.81
N TRP A 136 -14.26 15.85 -3.58
CA TRP A 136 -14.84 16.54 -2.42
C TRP A 136 -13.92 17.67 -1.96
N TYR A 137 -14.45 18.63 -1.22
CA TYR A 137 -13.63 19.59 -0.50
C TYR A 137 -12.88 18.92 0.66
N GLY A 138 -11.58 19.18 0.75
CA GLY A 138 -10.71 18.67 1.80
C GLY A 138 -11.03 19.24 3.17
N ASN A 139 -10.72 18.47 4.21
CA ASN A 139 -10.90 18.85 5.61
C ASN A 139 -9.56 19.15 6.31
N GLY A 140 -9.60 19.95 7.38
CA GLY A 140 -8.42 20.28 8.20
C GLY A 140 -7.33 20.99 7.39
N ARG A 141 -6.10 20.45 7.34
CA ARG A 141 -5.00 20.98 6.51
C ARG A 141 -5.39 21.13 5.03
N LYS A 142 -6.35 20.33 4.54
CA LYS A 142 -6.79 20.35 3.14
C LYS A 142 -8.01 21.25 2.87
N ALA A 143 -8.44 22.05 3.83
CA ALA A 143 -9.53 23.00 3.64
C ALA A 143 -9.27 23.91 2.43
N GLY A 144 -10.24 24.00 1.52
CA GLY A 144 -10.14 24.81 0.30
C GLY A 144 -9.43 24.14 -0.89
N TRP A 145 -8.98 22.90 -0.75
CA TRP A 145 -8.43 22.06 -1.82
C TRP A 145 -9.36 20.89 -2.16
N TYR A 146 -9.20 20.31 -3.34
CA TYR A 146 -9.91 19.08 -3.75
C TYR A 146 -9.23 17.85 -3.12
N SER A 147 -9.93 17.17 -2.20
CA SER A 147 -9.48 15.91 -1.62
C SER A 147 -10.57 15.24 -0.76
N PRO A 148 -10.89 13.94 -0.97
CA PRO A 148 -10.34 13.06 -1.99
C PRO A 148 -10.80 13.40 -3.42
N PHE A 149 -10.09 12.84 -4.39
CA PHE A 149 -10.55 12.69 -5.77
C PHE A 149 -11.22 11.32 -5.95
N LEU A 150 -12.30 11.25 -6.73
CA LEU A 150 -12.95 10.02 -7.16
C LEU A 150 -12.32 9.55 -8.46
N MET A 151 -11.69 8.37 -8.43
CA MET A 151 -11.01 7.80 -9.59
C MET A 151 -11.86 6.70 -10.25
N ALA A 152 -11.81 6.63 -11.58
CA ALA A 152 -12.53 5.64 -12.39
C ALA A 152 -11.63 4.97 -13.43
N CYS A 153 -12.02 3.76 -13.81
CA CYS A 153 -11.53 3.00 -14.95
C CYS A 153 -12.50 3.14 -16.14
N TYR A 154 -12.08 2.79 -17.35
CA TYR A 154 -12.95 2.84 -18.53
C TYR A 154 -13.46 1.44 -18.89
N ASN A 155 -14.76 1.30 -19.13
CA ASN A 155 -15.36 0.07 -19.62
C ASN A 155 -15.65 0.19 -21.14
N PRO A 156 -14.88 -0.47 -22.02
CA PRO A 156 -15.07 -0.36 -23.46
C PRO A 156 -16.34 -1.04 -23.98
N ASP A 157 -16.94 -1.97 -23.22
CA ASP A 157 -18.17 -2.66 -23.63
C ASP A 157 -19.43 -1.80 -23.42
N THR A 158 -19.38 -0.85 -22.48
CA THR A 158 -20.49 0.06 -22.14
C THR A 158 -20.22 1.52 -22.47
N GLU A 159 -18.98 1.86 -22.82
CA GLU A 159 -18.47 3.24 -22.98
C GLU A 159 -18.63 4.11 -21.71
N GLU A 160 -18.64 3.47 -20.51
CA GLU A 160 -18.80 4.14 -19.21
C GLU A 160 -17.49 4.22 -18.41
N PHE A 161 -17.35 5.27 -17.59
CA PHE A 161 -16.32 5.35 -16.54
C PHE A 161 -16.86 4.77 -15.22
N GLU A 162 -16.27 3.67 -14.75
CA GLU A 162 -16.69 2.97 -13.53
C GLU A 162 -15.80 3.34 -12.34
N SER A 163 -16.40 3.77 -11.21
CA SER A 163 -15.60 4.21 -10.07
C SER A 163 -14.84 3.06 -9.39
N VAL A 164 -13.58 3.32 -9.06
CA VAL A 164 -12.62 2.37 -8.47
C VAL A 164 -12.29 2.73 -7.02
N CYS A 165 -11.89 3.98 -6.75
CA CYS A 165 -11.42 4.36 -5.42
C CYS A 165 -11.47 5.88 -5.17
N ARG A 166 -11.25 6.25 -3.91
CA ARG A 166 -11.04 7.65 -3.49
C ARG A 166 -9.58 7.89 -3.13
N VAL A 167 -8.90 8.81 -3.83
CA VAL A 167 -7.48 9.12 -3.61
C VAL A 167 -7.32 10.36 -2.74
N MET A 168 -6.61 10.23 -1.63
CA MET A 168 -6.35 11.31 -0.66
C MET A 168 -4.86 11.47 -0.28
N SER A 169 -3.95 10.85 -1.01
CA SER A 169 -2.50 10.86 -0.71
C SER A 169 -1.67 10.71 -1.99
N GLY A 170 -0.41 11.16 -1.94
CA GLY A 170 0.51 11.24 -3.09
C GLY A 170 0.69 12.67 -3.62
N PHE A 171 -0.21 13.58 -3.27
CA PHE A 171 -0.23 14.95 -3.76
C PHE A 171 0.76 15.88 -3.03
N SER A 172 1.50 16.70 -3.80
CA SER A 172 2.27 17.85 -3.31
C SER A 172 1.36 19.06 -3.06
N ASP A 173 1.88 20.10 -2.39
CA ASP A 173 1.14 21.36 -2.24
C ASP A 173 1.02 22.10 -3.60
N SER A 174 1.96 21.90 -4.55
CA SER A 174 1.85 22.44 -5.93
C SER A 174 0.74 21.76 -6.73
N PHE A 175 0.61 20.44 -6.62
CA PHE A 175 -0.43 19.67 -7.29
C PHE A 175 -1.84 20.17 -6.94
N TYR A 176 -2.11 20.53 -5.68
CA TYR A 176 -3.42 21.07 -5.32
C TYR A 176 -3.71 22.44 -5.94
N MET A 177 -2.68 23.27 -6.16
CA MET A 177 -2.83 24.54 -6.91
C MET A 177 -3.13 24.23 -8.38
N GLU A 178 -2.27 23.44 -9.03
CA GLU A 178 -2.42 23.04 -10.44
C GLU A 178 -3.78 22.41 -10.73
N MET A 179 -4.26 21.49 -9.87
CA MET A 179 -5.57 20.84 -10.07
C MET A 179 -6.76 21.74 -9.76
N LYS A 180 -6.60 22.76 -8.91
CA LYS A 180 -7.65 23.75 -8.64
C LYS A 180 -7.80 24.76 -9.76
N ASP A 181 -6.68 25.13 -10.39
CA ASP A 181 -6.69 25.98 -11.58
C ASP A 181 -7.17 25.18 -12.81
N PHE A 182 -6.75 23.91 -12.95
CA PHE A 182 -7.18 23.03 -14.04
C PHE A 182 -8.67 22.70 -13.97
N PHE A 183 -9.18 22.20 -12.84
CA PHE A 183 -10.61 21.92 -12.69
C PHE A 183 -11.36 23.19 -12.27
N SER A 184 -11.50 24.11 -13.22
CA SER A 184 -12.26 25.34 -13.08
C SER A 184 -13.20 25.55 -14.28
N GLY A 185 -14.17 26.45 -14.15
CA GLY A 185 -15.09 26.80 -15.23
C GLY A 185 -15.93 25.63 -15.74
N ASP A 186 -15.85 25.38 -17.05
CA ASP A 186 -16.59 24.35 -17.80
C ASP A 186 -16.15 22.91 -17.48
N LYS A 187 -14.95 22.74 -16.91
CA LYS A 187 -14.42 21.45 -16.45
C LYS A 187 -15.06 20.94 -15.17
N ILE A 188 -15.78 21.80 -14.44
CA ILE A 188 -16.66 21.39 -13.35
C ILE A 188 -18.07 21.20 -13.92
N LEU A 189 -18.52 19.94 -13.95
CA LEU A 189 -19.81 19.57 -14.51
C LEU A 189 -20.93 19.80 -13.49
N LEU A 190 -21.99 20.50 -13.91
CA LEU A 190 -23.14 20.86 -13.07
C LEU A 190 -23.93 19.66 -12.51
N LYS A 191 -23.77 18.47 -13.10
CA LYS A 191 -24.45 17.23 -12.71
C LYS A 191 -23.61 16.03 -13.13
N LYS A 192 -23.85 14.88 -12.48
CA LYS A 192 -23.25 13.60 -12.87
C LYS A 192 -23.58 13.27 -14.35
N PRO A 193 -22.59 13.05 -15.22
CA PRO A 193 -22.79 12.46 -16.54
C PRO A 193 -23.49 11.11 -16.49
N LEU A 194 -24.22 10.76 -17.54
CA LEU A 194 -24.90 9.45 -17.63
C LEU A 194 -23.90 8.30 -17.70
N TYR A 195 -22.80 8.50 -18.42
CA TYR A 195 -21.71 7.54 -18.61
C TYR A 195 -20.75 7.43 -17.40
N TYR A 196 -21.11 7.99 -16.22
CA TYR A 196 -20.36 7.82 -14.97
C TYR A 196 -21.05 6.81 -14.06
N ARG A 197 -20.55 5.57 -14.09
CA ARG A 197 -21.06 4.44 -13.31
C ARG A 197 -20.51 4.50 -11.88
N THR A 198 -21.24 5.19 -11.01
CA THR A 198 -20.91 5.29 -9.58
C THR A 198 -22.13 5.62 -8.71
N ASP A 199 -22.14 5.08 -7.49
CA ASP A 199 -23.09 5.45 -6.42
C ASP A 199 -22.54 6.57 -5.52
N GLU A 200 -21.27 6.93 -5.69
CA GLU A 200 -20.62 8.02 -4.97
C GLU A 200 -21.20 9.39 -5.35
N ALA A 201 -21.25 10.29 -4.38
CA ALA A 201 -21.68 11.67 -4.52
C ALA A 201 -20.53 12.63 -4.12
N PRO A 202 -19.56 12.90 -5.04
CA PRO A 202 -18.63 14.01 -4.90
C PRO A 202 -19.35 15.36 -4.88
N ASP A 203 -18.73 16.35 -4.21
CA ASP A 203 -19.23 17.73 -4.17
C ASP A 203 -19.19 18.39 -5.56
N MET A 204 -18.31 17.90 -6.43
CA MET A 204 -18.10 18.38 -7.79
C MET A 204 -17.76 17.22 -8.74
N TRP A 205 -18.35 17.26 -9.94
CA TRP A 205 -18.06 16.34 -11.04
C TRP A 205 -17.07 16.98 -12.00
N PHE A 206 -16.18 16.20 -12.57
CA PHE A 206 -15.15 16.69 -13.49
C PHE A 206 -15.33 16.15 -14.90
N SER A 207 -14.91 16.92 -15.91
CA SER A 207 -14.68 16.41 -17.26
C SER A 207 -13.58 15.35 -17.24
N PRO A 208 -13.74 14.23 -17.99
CA PRO A 208 -12.70 13.22 -18.09
C PRO A 208 -11.65 13.75 -19.08
N GLU A 209 -10.55 14.32 -18.55
CA GLU A 209 -9.48 14.91 -19.37
C GLU A 209 -8.07 14.46 -18.95
N LEU A 210 -7.90 13.97 -17.73
CA LEU A 210 -6.62 13.56 -17.17
C LEU A 210 -6.60 12.07 -16.90
N VAL A 211 -5.42 11.44 -17.01
CA VAL A 211 -5.15 10.09 -16.52
C VAL A 211 -4.02 10.16 -15.51
N TRP A 212 -4.18 9.50 -14.37
CA TRP A 212 -3.18 9.46 -13.29
C TRP A 212 -2.75 8.02 -12.99
N GLU A 213 -1.46 7.79 -12.82
CA GLU A 213 -0.94 6.54 -12.27
C GLU A 213 -1.28 6.51 -10.77
N ILE A 214 -2.15 5.58 -10.37
CA ILE A 214 -2.56 5.35 -8.98
C ILE A 214 -2.01 3.99 -8.52
N ARG A 215 -1.23 3.99 -7.43
CA ARG A 215 -0.66 2.77 -6.82
C ARG A 215 -1.41 2.42 -5.54
N GLY A 216 -1.63 1.12 -5.31
CA GLY A 216 -2.32 0.59 -4.13
C GLY A 216 -1.53 -0.48 -3.42
N ALA A 217 -2.10 -1.01 -2.33
CA ALA A 217 -1.57 -2.19 -1.64
C ALA A 217 -2.19 -3.49 -2.18
N ASP A 218 -3.53 -3.52 -2.30
CA ASP A 218 -4.34 -4.67 -2.69
C ASP A 218 -5.62 -4.17 -3.42
N LEU A 219 -6.28 -5.02 -4.21
CA LEU A 219 -7.65 -4.84 -4.73
C LEU A 219 -8.65 -5.66 -3.89
N THR A 220 -9.81 -5.09 -3.60
CA THR A 220 -10.83 -5.66 -2.69
C THR A 220 -12.24 -5.51 -3.24
N VAL A 221 -13.14 -6.45 -2.92
CA VAL A 221 -14.56 -6.33 -3.26
C VAL A 221 -15.21 -5.19 -2.46
N SER A 222 -15.86 -4.26 -3.15
CA SER A 222 -16.41 -3.02 -2.60
C SER A 222 -17.91 -2.86 -2.92
N PRO A 223 -18.76 -2.51 -1.94
CA PRO A 223 -20.15 -2.17 -2.20
C PRO A 223 -20.32 -0.77 -2.82
N ALA A 224 -19.38 0.15 -2.58
CA ALA A 224 -19.48 1.56 -2.97
C ALA A 224 -18.99 1.85 -4.40
N HIS A 225 -18.06 1.02 -4.89
CA HIS A 225 -17.41 1.18 -6.19
C HIS A 225 -17.98 0.20 -7.22
N LYS A 226 -17.90 0.56 -8.50
CA LYS A 226 -18.60 -0.14 -9.60
C LYS A 226 -17.69 -0.75 -10.65
N ALA A 227 -16.39 -0.47 -10.60
CA ALA A 227 -15.40 -1.13 -11.45
C ALA A 227 -15.54 -2.65 -11.40
N ALA A 228 -15.61 -3.30 -12.56
CA ALA A 228 -15.63 -4.76 -12.70
C ALA A 228 -16.81 -5.49 -11.99
N VAL A 229 -17.94 -4.80 -11.79
CA VAL A 229 -19.21 -5.46 -11.40
C VAL A 229 -19.57 -6.51 -12.44
N GLY A 230 -19.98 -7.70 -11.99
CA GLY A 230 -20.33 -8.81 -12.87
C GLY A 230 -19.13 -9.63 -13.37
N LEU A 231 -17.94 -9.05 -13.45
CA LEU A 231 -16.70 -9.78 -13.81
C LEU A 231 -16.15 -10.58 -12.62
N VAL A 232 -16.07 -9.95 -11.44
CA VAL A 232 -15.53 -10.59 -10.22
C VAL A 232 -16.62 -10.95 -9.21
N HIS A 233 -17.61 -10.07 -9.02
CA HIS A 233 -18.73 -10.28 -8.10
C HIS A 233 -20.04 -9.78 -8.72
N PRO A 234 -21.15 -10.52 -8.62
CA PRO A 234 -22.38 -10.24 -9.40
C PRO A 234 -23.01 -8.86 -9.13
N SER A 235 -22.89 -8.33 -7.91
CA SER A 235 -23.55 -7.08 -7.48
C SER A 235 -22.63 -6.02 -6.85
N ARG A 236 -21.31 -6.26 -6.79
CA ARG A 236 -20.33 -5.40 -6.10
C ARG A 236 -19.12 -5.22 -7.01
N GLY A 237 -18.55 -4.01 -7.04
CA GLY A 237 -17.36 -3.73 -7.82
C GLY A 237 -16.09 -4.01 -7.03
N ILE A 238 -14.97 -3.62 -7.61
CA ILE A 238 -13.64 -3.74 -7.04
C ILE A 238 -13.11 -2.35 -6.67
N SER A 239 -12.35 -2.29 -5.58
CA SER A 239 -11.74 -1.06 -5.09
C SER A 239 -10.32 -1.27 -4.58
N MET A 240 -9.47 -0.29 -4.85
CA MET A 240 -8.07 -0.27 -4.45
C MET A 240 -7.91 0.15 -2.98
N ARG A 241 -7.17 -0.67 -2.23
CA ARG A 241 -6.82 -0.42 -0.83
C ARG A 241 -5.59 0.48 -0.72
N PHE A 242 -5.69 1.52 0.11
CA PHE A 242 -4.66 2.55 0.33
C PHE A 242 -4.15 3.24 -0.94
N PRO A 243 -5.05 3.73 -1.83
CA PRO A 243 -4.66 4.26 -3.13
C PRO A 243 -3.89 5.58 -2.99
N ARG A 244 -2.84 5.73 -3.81
CA ARG A 244 -1.95 6.90 -3.82
C ARG A 244 -1.72 7.36 -5.25
N PHE A 245 -1.81 8.66 -5.46
CA PHE A 245 -1.31 9.28 -6.68
C PHE A 245 0.21 9.11 -6.78
N VAL A 246 0.69 8.71 -7.96
CA VAL A 246 2.11 8.67 -8.30
C VAL A 246 2.47 9.85 -9.21
N ARG A 247 1.80 9.96 -10.36
CA ARG A 247 2.04 11.01 -11.38
C ARG A 247 0.86 11.16 -12.34
N CYS A 248 0.83 12.28 -13.07
CA CYS A 248 -0.03 12.46 -14.24
C CYS A 248 0.57 11.76 -15.47
N LEU A 249 -0.29 11.23 -16.34
CA LEU A 249 0.05 10.59 -17.61
C LEU A 249 -0.47 11.46 -18.76
N SER A 250 0.29 12.48 -19.13
CA SER A 250 -0.07 13.43 -20.20
C SER A 250 -0.05 12.83 -21.61
N ASP A 251 0.52 11.64 -21.74
CA ASP A 251 0.61 10.84 -22.96
C ASP A 251 -0.61 9.94 -23.19
N ARG A 252 -1.51 9.80 -22.20
CA ARG A 252 -2.70 8.95 -22.29
C ARG A 252 -3.99 9.75 -22.36
N ARG A 253 -4.94 9.24 -23.14
CA ARG A 253 -6.32 9.73 -23.14
C ARG A 253 -7.15 9.04 -22.05
N PRO A 254 -8.24 9.66 -21.58
CA PRO A 254 -9.19 9.03 -20.66
C PRO A 254 -9.69 7.65 -21.11
N GLU A 255 -9.91 7.46 -22.42
CA GLU A 255 -10.36 6.17 -22.98
C GLU A 255 -9.26 5.10 -23.01
N ASP A 256 -7.98 5.50 -22.94
CA ASP A 256 -6.78 4.63 -22.91
C ASP A 256 -6.27 4.37 -21.47
N CYS A 257 -7.12 4.64 -20.47
CA CYS A 257 -6.85 4.32 -19.06
C CYS A 257 -7.09 2.82 -18.78
N SER A 258 -6.73 2.35 -17.58
CA SER A 258 -6.97 0.96 -17.19
C SER A 258 -8.46 0.63 -17.26
N THR A 259 -8.76 -0.59 -17.69
CA THR A 259 -10.12 -1.06 -17.94
C THR A 259 -10.70 -1.88 -16.78
N SER A 260 -12.01 -2.08 -16.80
CA SER A 260 -12.69 -2.99 -15.87
C SER A 260 -12.19 -4.45 -16.00
N ALA A 261 -11.73 -4.86 -17.19
CA ALA A 261 -11.13 -6.17 -17.41
C ALA A 261 -9.74 -6.27 -16.75
N ASP A 262 -8.88 -5.24 -16.91
CA ASP A 262 -7.57 -5.19 -16.26
C ASP A 262 -7.71 -5.27 -14.73
N ILE A 263 -8.69 -4.56 -14.16
CA ILE A 263 -8.98 -4.61 -12.72
C ILE A 263 -9.45 -6.00 -12.28
N ALA A 264 -10.22 -6.72 -13.10
CA ALA A 264 -10.63 -8.09 -12.79
C ALA A 264 -9.44 -9.06 -12.86
N GLU A 265 -8.60 -8.97 -13.90
CA GLU A 265 -7.38 -9.78 -14.03
C GLU A 265 -6.42 -9.53 -12.87
N MET A 266 -6.13 -8.26 -12.56
CA MET A 266 -5.30 -7.87 -11.42
C MET A 266 -5.90 -8.33 -10.10
N PHE A 267 -7.23 -8.30 -9.93
CA PHE A 267 -7.86 -8.82 -8.71
C PHE A 267 -7.60 -10.34 -8.54
N HIS A 268 -7.69 -11.10 -9.64
CA HIS A 268 -7.47 -12.56 -9.64
C HIS A 268 -6.00 -12.98 -9.55
N SER A 269 -5.06 -12.16 -10.01
CA SER A 269 -3.62 -12.44 -9.94
C SER A 269 -3.02 -12.23 -8.54
N GLN A 270 -3.73 -11.53 -7.64
CA GLN A 270 -3.30 -11.30 -6.27
C GLN A 270 -3.01 -12.60 -5.51
N THR A 271 -1.82 -12.67 -4.90
CA THR A 271 -1.39 -13.80 -4.06
C THR A 271 -2.35 -14.06 -2.89
N ARG A 272 -2.96 -12.98 -2.36
CA ARG A 272 -3.94 -13.05 -1.28
C ARG A 272 -5.35 -13.30 -1.85
N LYS A 273 -5.72 -14.57 -2.00
CA LYS A 273 -7.08 -14.96 -2.41
C LYS A 273 -8.11 -14.52 -1.36
N MET A 274 -9.00 -13.61 -1.74
CA MET A 274 -10.22 -13.32 -0.99
C MET A 274 -11.29 -14.36 -1.33
N ASP A 275 -12.02 -14.85 -0.31
CA ASP A 275 -13.20 -15.68 -0.57
C ASP A 275 -14.37 -14.77 -0.99
N VAL A 276 -14.76 -14.86 -2.26
CA VAL A 276 -15.82 -14.06 -2.87
C VAL A 276 -17.20 -14.70 -2.66
N SER A 277 -17.27 -15.96 -2.20
CA SER A 277 -18.51 -16.76 -2.14
C SER A 277 -19.42 -16.46 -0.94
N ALA A 278 -18.93 -15.74 0.07
CA ALA A 278 -19.51 -15.73 1.42
C ALA A 278 -20.52 -14.60 1.73
N ALA A 279 -21.12 -13.94 0.74
CA ALA A 279 -22.12 -12.88 0.99
C ALA A 279 -23.20 -12.81 -0.10
N HIS A 280 -24.29 -13.55 0.14
CA HIS A 280 -25.62 -13.32 -0.45
C HIS A 280 -26.42 -12.33 0.41
#